data_AF-A0A946MJ96-F1
#
_entry.id   AF-A0A946MJ96-F1
#
_cell.length_a   1.000
_cell.length_b   1.000
_cell.length_c   1.000
_cell.angle_alpha   90.00
_cell.angle_beta   90.00
_cell.angle_gamma   90.00
#
_symmetry.space_group_name_H-M   'P 1'
#
loop_
_entity.id
_entity.type
_entity.pdbx_description
1 polymer ?
#
loop_
_entity_poly.entity_id
_entity_poly.type
_entity_poly.pdbx_seq_one_letter_code
_entity_poly.pdbx_strand_id
1 'polypeptide(L)' 'MKKTDNIFIAGPRGLVGSAIIRHLEKKGYTSLLAPTHSELELMDSQAVSSYFKK' A
#
# COMPACT_ATOMS: atom_id res chain seq x y z
N MET A 1 -14.51 -6.17 -2.53
CA MET A 1 -13.16 -6.13 -3.12
C MET A 1 -13.11 -7.09 -4.29
N LYS A 2 -12.98 -6.55 -5.49
CA LYS A 2 -12.61 -7.31 -6.68
C LYS A 2 -11.10 -7.52 -6.66
N LYS A 3 -10.62 -8.60 -7.29
CA LYS A 3 -9.17 -8.88 -7.38
C LYS A 3 -8.38 -7.80 -8.13
N THR A 4 -9.10 -6.95 -8.86
CA THR A 4 -8.59 -5.81 -9.63
C THR A 4 -8.61 -4.48 -8.87
N ASP A 5 -9.18 -4.43 -7.66
CA ASP A 5 -9.24 -3.19 -6.89
C ASP A 5 -7.84 -2.78 -6.44
N ASN A 6 -7.53 -1.49 -6.52
CA ASN A 6 -6.28 -0.93 -6.04
C ASN A 6 -6.30 -0.90 -4.51
N ILE A 7 -5.41 -1.66 -3.87
CA ILE A 7 -5.30 -1.75 -2.42
C ILE A 7 -4.04 -1.02 -1.98
N PHE A 8 -4.22 0.09 -1.28
CA PHE A 8 -3.12 0.85 -0.69
C PHE A 8 -2.81 0.34 0.73
N ILE A 9 -1.54 0.01 1.00
CA ILE A 9 -1.06 -0.50 2.28
C ILE A 9 0.07 0.41 2.77
N ALA A 10 -0.26 1.22 3.78
CA ALA A 10 0.72 1.99 4.52
C ALA A 10 1.54 1.07 5.44
N GLY A 11 2.87 1.26 5.46
CA GLY A 11 3.77 0.49 6.33
C GLY A 11 3.96 -0.97 5.90
N PRO A 12 4.36 -1.25 4.64
CA PRO A 12 4.45 -2.62 4.11
C PRO A 12 5.51 -3.50 4.80
N ARG A 13 6.49 -2.89 5.48
CA ARG A 13 7.56 -3.59 6.21
C ARG A 13 7.22 -3.91 7.67
N GLY A 14 6.06 -3.49 8.17
CA GLY A 14 5.63 -3.79 9.53
C GLY A 14 5.21 -5.26 9.70
N LEU A 15 5.04 -5.68 10.95
CA LEU A 15 4.54 -7.01 11.31
C LEU A 15 3.17 -7.31 10.65
N VAL A 16 2.29 -6.31 10.65
CA VAL A 16 0.94 -6.43 10.09
C VAL A 16 0.93 -6.20 8.57
N GLY A 17 1.63 -5.16 8.09
CA GLY A 17 1.66 -4.82 6.67
C GLY A 17 2.21 -5.96 5.79
N SER A 18 3.28 -6.61 6.23
CA SER A 18 3.89 -7.74 5.52
C SER A 18 2.98 -8.97 5.49
N ALA A 19 2.24 -9.24 6.57
CA ALA A 19 1.27 -10.33 6.63
C ALA A 19 0.07 -10.08 5.70
N ILE A 20 -0.42 -8.84 5.65
CA ILE A 20 -1.52 -8.45 4.77
C ILE A 20 -1.11 -8.59 3.30
N ILE A 21 0.09 -8.12 2.91
CA ILE A 21 0.61 -8.26 1.55
C ILE A 21 0.66 -9.74 1.15
N ARG A 22 1.30 -10.59 1.97
CA ARG A 22 1.37 -12.04 1.72
C ARG A 22 -0.02 -12.66 1.57
N HIS A 23 -0.99 -12.26 2.40
CA HIS A 23 -2.35 -12.80 2.35
C HIS A 23 -3.10 -12.36 1.09
N LEU A 24 -2.92 -11.11 0.66
CA LEU A 24 -3.55 -10.57 -0.54
C LEU A 24 -2.90 -11.13 -1.81
N GLU A 25 -1.58 -11.22 -1.87
CA GLU A 25 -0.87 -11.92 -2.95
C GLU A 25 -1.34 -13.37 -3.06
N LYS A 26 -1.45 -14.09 -1.93
CA LYS A 26 -1.96 -15.47 -1.90
C LYS A 26 -3.42 -15.60 -2.36
N LYS A 27 -4.24 -14.56 -2.16
CA LYS A 27 -5.62 -14.49 -2.66
C LYS A 27 -5.70 -14.11 -4.15
N GLY A 28 -4.57 -13.75 -4.77
CA GLY A 28 -4.48 -13.37 -6.18
C GLY A 28 -4.89 -11.93 -6.45
N TYR A 29 -4.68 -11.01 -5.49
CA TYR A 29 -4.78 -9.59 -5.75
C TYR A 29 -3.50 -9.12 -6.45
N THR A 30 -3.67 -8.43 -7.59
CA THR A 30 -2.55 -7.97 -8.42
C THR A 30 -2.26 -6.48 -8.25
N SER A 31 -3.23 -5.72 -7.76
CA SER A 31 -3.15 -4.25 -7.68
C SER A 31 -2.84 -3.78 -6.26
N LEU A 32 -1.66 -4.15 -5.76
CA LEU A 32 -1.19 -3.78 -4.41
C LEU A 32 -0.25 -2.56 -4.49
N LEU A 33 -0.64 -1.47 -3.86
CA LEU A 33 0.17 -0.27 -3.68
C LEU A 33 0.75 -0.27 -2.28
N ALA A 34 2.06 -0.50 -2.19
CA ALA A 34 2.78 -0.67 -0.93
C ALA A 34 4.03 0.23 -0.93
N PRO A 35 3.88 1.57 -0.92
CA PRO A 35 5.03 2.45 -0.94
C PRO A 35 5.85 2.26 0.33
N THR A 36 7.17 2.27 0.16
CA THR A 36 8.10 2.29 1.27
C THR A 36 8.09 3.66 1.94
N HIS A 37 8.54 3.74 3.19
CA HIS A 37 8.69 5.02 3.90
C HIS A 37 9.56 6.03 3.12
N SER A 38 10.50 5.53 2.32
CA SER A 38 11.34 6.35 1.43
C SER A 38 10.60 6.90 0.22
N GLU A 39 9.50 6.27 -0.21
CA GLU A 39 8.69 6.69 -1.36
C GLU A 39 7.50 7.57 -0.95
N LEU A 40 6.97 7.37 0.25
CA LEU A 40 5.86 8.15 0.78
C LEU A 40 5.98 8.30 2.30
N GLU A 41 6.33 9.50 2.73
CA GLU A 41 6.35 9.86 4.14
C GLU A 41 4.94 10.25 4.59
N LEU A 42 4.32 9.39 5.41
CA LEU A 42 2.93 9.56 5.85
C LEU A 42 2.73 10.74 6.81
N MET A 43 3.81 11.24 7.41
CA MET A 43 3.78 12.43 8.25
C MET A 43 3.66 13.72 7.42
N ASP A 44 4.06 13.69 6.15
CA ASP A 44 3.93 14.82 5.24
C ASP A 44 2.60 14.76 4.48
N SER A 45 1.66 15.60 4.91
CA SER A 45 0.35 15.73 4.27
C SER A 45 0.42 16.16 2.80
N GLN A 46 1.45 16.92 2.39
CA GLN A 46 1.63 17.37 1.03
C GLN A 46 2.14 16.23 0.13
N ALA A 47 3.05 15.41 0.65
CA ALA A 47 3.51 14.19 -0.03
C ALA A 47 2.34 13.21 -0.24
N VAL A 48 1.54 12.98 0.80
CA VAL A 48 0.31 12.15 0.72
C VAL A 48 -0.67 12.71 -0.31
N SER A 49 -0.98 14.01 -0.25
CA SER A 49 -1.91 14.61 -1.22
C SER A 49 -1.40 14.53 -2.66
N SER A 50 -0.09 14.64 -2.88
CA SER A 50 0.51 14.55 -4.21
C SER A 50 0.48 13.12 -4.74
N TYR A 51 0.66 12.13 -3.86
CA TYR A 51 0.60 10.72 -4.20
C TYR A 51 -0.80 10.28 -4.63
N PHE A 52 -1.84 10.71 -3.90
CA PHE A 52 -3.23 10.36 -4.22
C PHE A 52 -3.85 11.16 -5.37
N LYS A 53 -3.25 12.30 -5.77
CA LYS A 53 -3.69 13.09 -6.93
C LYS A 53 -3.17 12.55 -8.26
N LYS A 54 -2.22 11.62 -8.23
CA LYS A 54 -1.59 11.02 -9.41
C LYS A 54 -2.37 9.79 -9.88
#